data_AF-A0A662JXL5-F1
#
_entry.id   AF-A0A662JXL5-F1
#
_cell.length_a   1.000
_cell.length_b   1.000
_cell.length_c   1.000
_cell.angle_alpha   90.00
_cell.angle_beta   90.00
_cell.angle_gamma   90.00
#
_symmetry.space_group_name_H-M   'P 1'
#
loop_
_entity.id
_entity.type
_entity.pdbx_description
1 polymer ?
#
loop_
_entity_poly.entity_id
_entity_poly.type
_entity_poly.pdbx_seq_one_letter_code
_entity_poly.pdbx_strand_id
1 'polypeptide(L)' 'TGGGTRRGAHNCRVCDAQVLDAIRRFSLEQDTGIFNGLECQCKHTWKTSIDLEPFTYNPLVVEYEKGW' A
#
# COMPACT_ATOMS: atom_id res chain seq x y z
N THR A 1 -6.71 0.11 -13.72
CA THR A 1 -6.23 -1.06 -12.95
C THR A 1 -7.42 -1.77 -12.33
N GLY A 2 -7.29 -3.03 -11.91
CA GLY A 2 -8.39 -3.80 -11.30
C GLY A 2 -8.60 -3.58 -9.79
N GLY A 3 -8.06 -2.50 -9.20
CA GLY A 3 -8.10 -2.27 -7.76
C GLY A 3 -9.52 -2.33 -7.18
N GLY A 4 -9.68 -2.95 -6.01
CA GLY A 4 -11.00 -3.09 -5.36
C GLY A 4 -11.91 -4.18 -5.96
N THR A 5 -11.52 -4.85 -7.04
CA THR A 5 -12.25 -6.00 -7.62
C THR A 5 -11.82 -7.31 -6.99
N ARG A 6 -12.62 -8.39 -7.08
CA ARG A 6 -12.35 -9.71 -6.45
C ARG A 6 -10.91 -10.25 -6.60
N ARG A 7 -10.24 -9.97 -7.72
CA ARG A 7 -8.86 -10.41 -8.04
C ARG A 7 -7.88 -9.25 -8.19
N GLY A 8 -8.28 -8.03 -7.85
CA GLY A 8 -7.45 -6.85 -7.92
C GLY A 8 -6.63 -6.62 -6.68
N ALA A 9 -5.74 -5.64 -6.77
CA ALA A 9 -5.04 -5.13 -5.60
C ALA A 9 -6.06 -4.60 -4.58
N HIS A 10 -5.88 -5.04 -3.35
CA HIS A 10 -6.63 -4.61 -2.18
C HIS A 10 -5.62 -4.30 -1.09
N ASN A 11 -5.88 -3.28 -0.29
CA ASN A 11 -5.12 -3.11 0.94
C ASN A 11 -5.78 -3.94 2.05
N CYS A 12 -7.05 -3.67 2.32
CA CYS A 12 -7.84 -4.44 3.28
C CYS A 12 -9.33 -4.50 2.93
N ARG A 13 -9.69 -4.17 1.68
CA ARG A 13 -11.06 -4.15 1.16
C ARG A 13 -11.91 -2.98 1.66
N VAL A 14 -11.89 -2.68 2.95
CA VAL A 14 -12.76 -1.63 3.54
C VAL A 14 -12.40 -0.21 3.08
N CYS A 15 -11.12 0.08 2.83
CA CYS A 15 -10.67 1.42 2.43
C CYS A 15 -10.36 1.54 0.93
N ASP A 16 -10.54 0.47 0.15
CA ASP A 16 -10.08 0.43 -1.24
C ASP A 16 -10.74 1.52 -2.08
N ALA A 17 -12.05 1.75 -1.93
CA ALA A 17 -12.76 2.78 -2.67
C ALA A 17 -12.20 4.19 -2.41
N GLN A 18 -11.98 4.55 -1.14
CA GLN A 18 -11.41 5.83 -0.75
C GLN A 18 -9.98 6.02 -1.27
N VAL A 19 -9.14 4.99 -1.14
CA VAL A 19 -7.75 5.05 -1.61
C VAL A 19 -7.68 5.15 -3.13
N LEU A 20 -8.49 4.36 -3.86
CA LEU A 20 -8.53 4.40 -5.32
C LEU A 20 -9.07 5.73 -5.84
N ASP A 21 -10.06 6.32 -5.18
CA ASP A 21 -10.56 7.65 -5.52
C ASP A 21 -9.48 8.72 -5.33
N ALA A 22 -8.77 8.71 -4.19
CA ALA A 22 -7.66 9.61 -3.94
C ALA A 22 -6.54 9.49 -5.00
N ILE A 23 -6.14 8.27 -5.36
CA ILE A 23 -5.15 8.02 -6.42
C ILE A 23 -5.66 8.55 -7.78
N ARG A 24 -6.93 8.34 -8.09
CA ARG A 24 -7.53 8.82 -9.34
C ARG A 24 -7.50 10.35 -9.41
N ARG A 25 -7.93 11.02 -8.34
CA ARG A 25 -7.91 12.49 -8.25
C ARG A 25 -6.50 13.03 -8.34
N PHE A 26 -5.55 12.43 -7.62
CA PHE A 26 -4.13 12.79 -7.72
C PHE A 26 -3.62 12.66 -9.16
N SER A 27 -4.01 11.60 -9.87
CA SER A 27 -3.57 11.39 -11.26
C SER A 27 -4.05 12.51 -12.20
N LEU A 28 -5.17 13.17 -11.88
CA LEU A 28 -5.73 14.28 -12.67
C LEU A 28 -5.18 15.65 -12.23
N GLU A 29 -5.06 15.86 -10.93
CA GLU A 29 -4.80 17.18 -10.33
C GLU A 29 -3.31 17.38 -10.00
N GLN A 30 -2.55 16.29 -9.84
CA GLN A 30 -1.16 16.25 -9.34
C GLN A 30 -0.95 16.94 -7.99
N ASP A 31 -2.04 17.19 -7.25
CA ASP A 31 -2.01 17.78 -5.92
C ASP A 31 -1.85 16.70 -4.84
N THR A 32 -0.72 16.73 -4.14
CA THR A 32 -0.45 15.81 -3.03
C THR A 32 -1.36 16.06 -1.83
N GLY A 33 -1.99 17.24 -1.74
CA GLY A 33 -2.96 17.58 -0.71
C GLY A 33 -4.20 16.69 -0.67
N ILE A 34 -4.51 15.98 -1.77
CA ILE A 34 -5.60 14.99 -1.86
C ILE A 34 -5.44 13.85 -0.84
N PHE A 35 -4.20 13.55 -0.44
CA PHE A 35 -3.91 12.52 0.54
C PHE A 35 -4.01 13.01 1.99
N ASN A 36 -4.18 14.32 2.22
CA ASN A 36 -4.29 14.87 3.56
C ASN A 36 -5.54 14.32 4.26
N GLY A 37 -5.35 13.72 5.43
CA GLY A 37 -6.45 13.11 6.20
C GLY A 37 -6.96 11.79 5.64
N LEU A 38 -6.33 11.24 4.59
CA LEU A 38 -6.64 9.89 4.10
C LEU A 38 -6.10 8.86 5.09
N GLU A 39 -6.93 8.49 6.05
CA GLU A 39 -6.61 7.51 7.07
C GLU A 39 -7.46 6.25 6.93
N CYS A 40 -6.81 5.12 7.20
CA CYS A 40 -7.45 3.81 7.16
C CYS A 40 -6.91 2.99 8.33
N GLN A 41 -7.78 2.36 9.10
CA GLN A 41 -7.41 1.48 10.21
C GLN A 41 -6.40 0.39 9.81
N CYS A 42 -6.49 -0.09 8.56
CA CYS A 42 -5.61 -1.13 8.04
C CYS A 42 -4.17 -0.66 7.75
N LYS A 43 -3.92 0.66 7.74
CA LYS A 43 -2.59 1.24 7.51
C LYS A 43 -1.59 0.74 8.55
N HIS A 44 -2.03 0.51 9.79
CA HIS A 44 -1.18 -0.08 10.82
C HIS A 44 -0.79 -1.52 10.48
N THR A 45 -1.76 -2.37 10.14
CA THR A 45 -1.50 -3.76 9.74
C THR A 45 -0.60 -3.86 8.51
N TRP A 46 -0.84 -3.01 7.50
CA TRP A 46 0.02 -2.95 6.32
C TRP A 46 1.46 -2.58 6.68
N LYS A 47 1.67 -1.55 7.51
CA LYS A 47 3.02 -1.18 8.00
C LYS A 47 3.69 -2.34 8.71
N THR A 48 2.99 -3.02 9.61
CA THR A 48 3.52 -4.21 10.29
C THR A 48 3.89 -5.31 9.31
N SER A 49 3.11 -5.52 8.25
CA SER A 49 3.43 -6.50 7.21
C SER A 49 4.73 -6.15 6.48
N ILE A 50 4.95 -4.88 6.14
CA ILE A 50 6.20 -4.41 5.51
C ILE A 50 7.37 -4.54 6.49
N ASP A 51 7.18 -4.21 7.76
CA ASP A 51 8.23 -4.34 8.78
C ASP A 51 8.63 -5.81 9.01
N LEU A 52 7.67 -6.73 8.87
CA LEU A 52 7.88 -8.17 9.03
C LEU A 52 8.40 -8.86 7.76
N GLU A 53 8.20 -8.25 6.60
CA GLU A 53 8.55 -8.81 5.30
C GLU A 53 10.00 -9.32 5.22
N PRO A 54 11.04 -8.61 5.73
CA PRO A 54 12.41 -9.12 5.76
C PRO A 54 12.57 -10.42 6.56
N PHE A 55 11.74 -10.67 7.57
CA PHE A 55 11.82 -11.90 8.37
C PHE A 55 11.09 -13.07 7.73
N THR A 56 10.24 -12.81 6.73
CA THR A 56 9.49 -13.84 5.99
C THR A 56 10.24 -14.38 4.77
N TYR A 57 11.25 -13.65 4.29
CA TYR A 57 12.08 -14.09 3.18
C TYR A 57 13.26 -14.96 3.62
N ASN A 58 13.77 -15.75 2.69
CA ASN A 58 15.02 -16.48 2.88
C ASN A 58 16.13 -15.47 3.26
N PRO A 59 16.97 -15.73 4.28
CA PRO A 59 18.08 -14.86 4.67
C PRO A 59 18.94 -14.37 3.50
N LEU A 60 19.09 -15.17 2.43
CA LEU A 60 19.80 -14.76 1.21
C LEU A 60 19.16 -13.52 0.54
N VAL A 61 17.83 -13.40 0.52
CA VAL A 61 17.12 -12.26 -0.07
C VAL A 61 17.32 -10.97 0.75
N VAL A 62 17.42 -11.10 2.07
CA VAL A 62 17.61 -9.98 3.00
C VAL A 62 19.03 -9.40 2.92
N GLU A 63 20.02 -10.24 2.65
CA GLU A 63 21.40 -9.79 2.41
C GLU A 63 21.54 -9.04 1.08
N TYR A 64 20.91 -9.53 0.00
CA TYR A 64 20.92 -8.87 -1.32
C TYR A 64 20.40 -7.42 -1.29
N GLU A 65 19.35 -7.13 -0.51
CA GLU A 65 18.79 -5.76 -0.43
C GLU A 65 19.63 -4.80 0.44
N LYS A 66 20.52 -5.33 1.28
CA LYS A 66 21.38 -4.53 2.18
C LYS A 66 22.72 -4.15 1.58
N GLY A 67 22.98 -4.54 0.33
CA GLY A 67 24.07 -3.98 -0.48
C GLY A 67 25.39 -4.77 -0.47
N TRP A 68 25.31 -6.11 -0.54
CA TRP A 68 26.35 -7.01 -1.05
C TRP A 68 25.71 -8.17 -1.82
#